data_AF-A0A7X8KRX3-F1
#
_entry.id   AF-A0A7X8KRX3-F1
#
_cell.length_a   1.000
_cell.length_b   1.000
_cell.length_c   1.000
_cell.angle_alpha   90.00
_cell.angle_beta   90.00
_cell.angle_gamma   90.00
#
_symmetry.space_group_name_H-M   'P 1'
#
loop_
_entity.id
_entity.type
_entity.pdbx_description
1 polymer ?
#
loop_
_entity_poly.entity_id
_entity_poly.type
_entity_poly.pdbx_seq_one_letter_code
_entity_poly.pdbx_strand_id
1 'polypeptide(L)' 'MNQKPIDIKSHKKVFKAASLMGTSSGMPTTVESDKDGKITRIRPYHYEEHNDWDSLNPWKIEARGREFQA' A
#
# COMPACT_ATOMS: atom_id res chain seq x y z
N MET A 1 -34.21 2.85 -14.23
CA MET A 1 -32.86 2.27 -14.44
C MET A 1 -32.56 1.35 -13.25
N ASN A 2 -32.47 0.04 -13.44
CA ASN A 2 -32.08 -0.88 -12.37
C ASN A 2 -30.56 -0.77 -12.15
N GLN A 3 -30.14 -0.08 -11.08
CA GLN A 3 -28.75 -0.16 -10.64
C GLN A 3 -28.51 -1.52 -9.99
N LYS A 4 -27.56 -2.29 -10.54
CA LYS A 4 -27.10 -3.51 -9.89
C LYS A 4 -26.42 -3.13 -8.56
N PRO A 5 -26.56 -3.96 -7.50
CA PRO A 5 -25.85 -3.74 -6.24
C PRO A 5 -24.34 -3.64 -6.48
N ILE A 6 -23.69 -2.67 -5.84
CA ILE A 6 -22.23 -2.51 -5.92
C ILE A 6 -21.59 -3.58 -5.04
N ASP A 7 -20.74 -4.42 -5.64
CA ASP A 7 -19.93 -5.39 -4.89
C ASP A 7 -18.73 -4.66 -4.29
N ILE A 8 -18.70 -4.54 -2.95
CA ILE A 8 -17.67 -3.79 -2.23
C ILE A 8 -16.42 -4.67 -1.97
N LYS A 9 -16.46 -5.96 -2.32
CA LYS A 9 -15.31 -6.84 -2.12
C LYS A 9 -14.13 -6.42 -3.00
N SER A 10 -12.94 -6.35 -2.39
CA SER A 10 -11.69 -6.15 -3.11
C SER A 10 -11.31 -7.44 -3.85
N HIS A 11 -11.64 -7.50 -5.14
CA HIS A 11 -11.31 -8.66 -5.99
C HIS A 11 -9.91 -8.52 -6.60
N LYS A 12 -9.48 -7.29 -6.88
CA LYS A 12 -8.14 -6.98 -7.38
C LYS A 12 -7.55 -5.80 -6.63
N LYS A 13 -6.25 -5.89 -6.32
CA LYS A 13 -5.46 -4.83 -5.71
C LYS A 13 -4.25 -4.53 -6.61
N VAL A 14 -3.99 -3.25 -6.88
CA VAL A 14 -2.82 -2.79 -7.63
C VAL A 14 -2.17 -1.58 -6.98
N PHE A 15 -0.88 -1.39 -7.22
CA PHE A 15 -0.18 -0.17 -6.83
C PHE A 15 -0.20 0.86 -7.95
N LYS A 16 -0.55 2.10 -7.59
CA LYS A 16 -0.53 3.25 -8.48
C LYS A 16 0.02 4.46 -7.74
N ALA A 17 0.80 5.27 -8.43
CA ALA A 17 1.12 6.60 -7.95
C ALA A 17 -0.09 7.52 -8.19
N ALA A 18 -0.57 8.19 -7.14
CA ALA A 18 -1.71 9.10 -7.25
C ALA A 18 -1.36 10.47 -6.66
N SER A 19 -1.50 11.51 -7.47
CA SER A 19 -1.35 12.92 -7.08
C SER A 19 -2.25 13.77 -7.98
N LEU A 20 -2.78 14.86 -7.41
CA LEU A 20 -3.49 15.90 -8.16
C LEU A 20 -2.53 17.03 -8.61
N MET A 21 -1.24 16.92 -8.27
CA MET A 21 -0.20 17.88 -8.64
C MET A 21 0.47 17.51 -9.97
N GLY A 22 -0.27 17.69 -11.07
CA GLY A 22 0.28 17.81 -12.42
C GLY A 22 1.27 16.71 -12.87
N THR A 23 2.35 17.10 -13.53
CA THR A 23 3.30 16.21 -14.24
C THR A 23 4.17 15.34 -13.34
N SER A 24 4.05 15.47 -12.02
CA SER A 24 4.81 14.68 -11.05
C SER A 24 4.03 13.44 -10.62
N SER A 25 4.72 12.29 -10.60
CA SER A 25 4.15 11.06 -10.05
C SER A 25 3.86 11.24 -8.56
N GLY A 26 2.67 10.86 -8.11
CA GLY A 26 2.26 10.99 -6.72
C GLY A 26 2.82 9.94 -5.77
N MET A 27 2.42 10.03 -4.50
CA MET A 27 2.76 9.01 -3.51
C MET A 27 2.14 7.65 -3.88
N PRO A 28 2.75 6.53 -3.47
CA PRO A 28 2.19 5.20 -3.67
C PRO A 28 0.82 5.05 -3.01
N THR A 29 -0.14 4.53 -3.79
CA THR A 29 -1.49 4.21 -3.35
C THR A 29 -1.86 2.80 -3.72
N THR A 30 -2.75 2.22 -2.93
CA THR A 30 -3.43 0.98 -3.21
C THR A 30 -4.77 1.27 -3.86
N VAL A 31 -4.98 0.74 -5.05
CA VAL A 31 -6.24 0.84 -5.79
C VAL A 31 -6.89 -0.53 -5.81
N GLU A 32 -8.14 -0.58 -5.36
CA GLU A 32 -8.93 -1.80 -5.27
C GLU A 32 -10.09 -1.75 -6.25
N SER A 33 -10.36 -2.89 -6.90
CA SER A 33 -11.43 -3.03 -7.87
C SER A 33 -12.34 -4.22 -7.54
N ASP A 34 -13.61 -4.10 -7.94
CA ASP A 34 -14.56 -5.22 -7.97
C ASP A 34 -14.21 -6.21 -9.09
N LYS A 35 -14.98 -7.30 -9.17
CA LYS A 35 -14.81 -8.34 -10.20
C LYS A 35 -15.01 -7.86 -11.64
N ASP A 36 -15.75 -6.76 -11.83
CA ASP A 36 -16.04 -6.16 -13.14
C ASP A 36 -14.99 -5.08 -13.50
N GLY A 37 -13.99 -4.86 -12.63
CA GLY A 37 -12.90 -3.90 -12.83
C GLY A 37 -13.23 -2.46 -12.39
N LYS A 38 -14.37 -2.21 -11.76
CA LYS A 38 -14.71 -0.88 -11.25
C LYS A 38 -13.92 -0.60 -9.97
N ILE A 39 -13.36 0.60 -9.86
CA ILE A 39 -12.64 1.02 -8.66
C ILE A 39 -13.63 1.19 -7.51
N THR A 40 -13.38 0.50 -6.41
CA THR A 40 -14.19 0.57 -5.19
C THR A 40 -13.50 1.35 -4.08
N ARG A 41 -12.16 1.40 -4.07
CA ARG A 41 -11.39 2.13 -3.05
C ARG A 41 -10.01 2.56 -3.56
N ILE A 42 -9.60 3.77 -3.16
CA ILE A 42 -8.21 4.27 -3.28
C ILE A 42 -7.76 4.68 -1.88
N ARG A 43 -6.59 4.21 -1.45
CA ARG A 43 -6.02 4.52 -0.12
C ARG A 43 -4.50 4.66 -0.20
N PRO A 44 -3.84 5.35 0.73
CA PRO A 44 -2.39 5.28 0.88
C PRO A 44 -1.90 3.83 0.97
N TYR A 45 -0.72 3.57 0.40
CA TYR A 45 -0.06 2.29 0.59
C TYR A 45 0.41 2.14 2.04
N HIS A 46 0.12 0.99 2.65
CA HIS A 46 0.62 0.65 3.97
C HIS A 46 1.92 -0.14 3.82
N TYR A 47 3.05 0.49 4.15
CA TYR A 47 4.38 -0.06 3.86
C TYR A 47 4.67 -1.39 4.54
N GLU A 48 4.04 -1.65 5.69
CA GLU A 48 4.21 -2.90 6.44
C GLU A 48 3.35 -4.05 5.89
N GLU A 49 2.45 -3.79 4.94
CA GLU A 49 1.51 -4.81 4.42
C GLU A 49 2.22 -5.97 3.69
N HIS A 50 3.41 -5.75 3.15
CA HIS A 50 4.17 -6.74 2.35
C HIS A 50 5.61 -6.96 2.84
N ASN A 51 6.00 -6.38 3.97
CA ASN A 51 7.32 -6.58 4.55
C ASN A 51 7.18 -7.45 5.79
N ASP A 52 8.01 -8.49 5.90
CA ASP A 52 8.20 -9.22 7.15
C ASP A 52 9.44 -8.69 7.90
N TRP A 53 9.53 -8.94 9.20
CA TRP A 53 10.65 -8.45 10.01
C TRP A 53 12.01 -8.92 9.50
N ASP A 54 12.07 -10.13 8.93
CA ASP A 54 13.30 -10.70 8.38
C ASP A 54 13.77 -9.95 7.11
N SER A 55 12.83 -9.44 6.31
CA SER A 55 13.10 -8.68 5.09
C SER A 55 13.62 -7.26 5.36
N LEU A 56 13.34 -6.72 6.54
CA LEU A 56 13.70 -5.34 6.90
C LEU A 56 15.21 -5.16 7.17
N ASN A 57 15.95 -6.23 7.42
CA ASN A 57 17.39 -6.21 7.72
C ASN A 57 17.77 -5.07 8.71
N PRO A 58 17.18 -5.05 9.92
CA PRO A 58 17.39 -3.97 10.87
C PRO A 58 18.87 -3.85 11.25
N TRP A 59 19.31 -2.62 11.48
CA TRP A 59 20.70 -2.35 11.82
C TRP A 59 21.00 -2.81 13.25
N LYS A 60 22.11 -3.53 13.39
CA LYS A 60 22.78 -3.73 14.68
C LYS A 60 23.75 -2.58 14.90
N ILE A 61 23.63 -1.88 16.02
CA ILE A 61 24.52 -0.78 16.40
C ILE A 61 25.28 -1.17 17.66
N GLU A 62 26.60 -1.00 17.66
CA GLU A 62 27.47 -1.23 18.82
C GLU A 62 28.08 0.09 19.28
N ALA A 63 27.82 0.49 20.53
CA ALA A 63 28.34 1.73 21.08
C ALA A 63 28.60 1.60 22.58
N ARG A 64 29.78 2.07 23.03
CA ARG A 64 30.18 2.10 24.45
C ARG A 64 30.08 0.72 25.14
N GLY A 65 30.46 -0.34 24.42
CA GLY A 65 30.37 -1.71 24.92
C GLY A 65 28.93 -2.23 25.08
N ARG A 66 27.94 -1.57 24.47
CA ARG A 66 26.54 -2.00 24.44
C ARG A 66 26.09 -2.24 23.02
N GLU A 67 25.23 -3.24 22.84
CA GLU A 67 24.58 -3.55 21.58
C GLU A 67 23.14 -3.04 21.58
N PHE A 68 22.70 -2.51 20.44
CA PHE A 68 21.34 -2.05 20.18
C PHE A 68 20.84 -2.71 18.89
N GLN A 69 19.62 -3.27 18.95
CA GLN A 69 18.93 -3.89 17.83
C GLN A 69 17.48 -3.35 17.81
N ALA A 70 16.89 -3.24 16.62
CA ALA A 70 15.52 -2.77 16.42
C ALA A 70 14.50 -3.89 16.70
#